data_AF-A0A350CBD7-F1
#
_entry.id   AF-A0A350CBD7-F1
#
_cell.length_a   1.000
_cell.length_b   1.000
_cell.length_c   1.000
_cell.angle_alpha   90.00
_cell.angle_beta   90.00
_cell.angle_gamma   90.00
#
_symmetry.space_group_name_H-M   'P 1'
#
loop_
_entity.id
_entity.type
_entity.pdbx_description
1 polymer ?
#
loop_
_entity_poly.entity_id
_entity_poly.type
_entity_poly.pdbx_seq_one_letter_code
_entity_poly.pdbx_strand_id
1 'polypeptide(L)'
;WDGVRAWFDGGAVASGRIDPGAAAVHQFTGQGGATWQIYKPPVPREQKVPIGWSTFATPAALDAETFGYRWDQQVTSKAGWGTGPLVQLPEYYRMGEGRNGRPQWQAVSAAEVPAETGLAGVQFERAQRPPTEPYVTPEESDSCWKVPGPKAGPFQAFPGDGSVVTYYWYRFADQPALLNADLSESEREEIQRRAELLHREWTKDREYLPPPARGSLADIDPALIVTPPAGLEIGYVPIVTRQGVAE
;
A
#
# COMPACT_ATOMS: atom_id res chain seq x y z
N TRP A 1 -10.14 6.76 -23.77
CA TRP A 1 -10.93 7.86 -23.17
C TRP A 1 -12.15 8.18 -24.00
N ASP A 2 -12.00 8.51 -25.28
CA ASP A 2 -13.11 8.97 -26.14
C ASP A 2 -14.31 8.01 -26.20
N GLY A 3 -14.06 6.70 -26.26
CA GLY A 3 -15.14 5.70 -26.20
C GLY A 3 -15.92 5.71 -24.88
N VAL A 4 -15.24 5.92 -23.74
CA VAL A 4 -15.89 6.03 -22.42
C VAL A 4 -16.71 7.31 -22.34
N ARG A 5 -16.17 8.42 -22.84
CA ARG A 5 -16.91 9.69 -22.92
C ARG A 5 -18.16 9.55 -23.77
N ALA A 6 -18.04 9.03 -24.99
CA ALA A 6 -19.17 8.82 -25.88
C ALA A 6 -20.24 7.90 -25.26
N TRP A 7 -19.84 6.86 -24.55
CA TRP A 7 -20.76 6.00 -23.79
C TRP A 7 -21.50 6.78 -22.70
N PHE A 8 -20.79 7.58 -21.90
CA PHE A 8 -21.42 8.42 -20.88
C PHE A 8 -22.40 9.42 -21.50
N ASP A 9 -22.14 9.91 -22.72
CA ASP A 9 -23.03 10.80 -23.46
C ASP A 9 -24.20 10.08 -24.18
N GLY A 10 -24.43 8.80 -23.88
CA GLY A 10 -25.55 8.00 -24.41
C GLY A 10 -25.21 7.12 -25.61
N GLY A 11 -23.94 7.04 -25.98
CA GLY A 11 -23.44 6.14 -27.02
C GLY A 11 -23.36 4.68 -26.60
N ALA A 12 -22.79 3.84 -27.48
CA ALA A 12 -22.61 2.41 -27.22
C ALA A 12 -21.72 2.15 -25.99
N VAL A 13 -22.00 1.06 -25.27
CA VAL A 13 -21.24 0.65 -24.09
C VAL A 13 -19.76 0.50 -24.42
N ALA A 14 -18.92 1.21 -23.66
CA ALA A 14 -17.48 1.07 -23.80
C ALA A 14 -17.01 -0.27 -23.21
N SER A 15 -16.06 -0.92 -23.87
CA SER A 15 -15.52 -2.21 -23.43
C SER A 15 -14.94 -2.17 -22.01
N GLY A 16 -14.28 -1.07 -21.63
CA GLY A 16 -13.53 -0.96 -20.37
C GLY A 16 -12.15 -1.64 -20.40
N ARG A 17 -11.89 -2.50 -21.40
CA ARG A 17 -10.57 -3.12 -21.57
C ARG A 17 -9.50 -2.06 -21.83
N ILE A 18 -8.43 -2.11 -21.06
CA ILE A 18 -7.28 -1.24 -21.23
C ILE A 18 -6.50 -1.72 -22.46
N ASP A 19 -6.18 -0.81 -23.36
CA ASP A 19 -5.40 -1.11 -24.56
C ASP A 19 -3.91 -1.15 -24.21
N PRO A 20 -3.25 -2.33 -24.23
CA PRO A 20 -1.82 -2.42 -23.96
C PRO A 20 -0.98 -1.70 -25.03
N GLY A 21 -1.48 -1.53 -26.26
CA GLY A 21 -0.79 -0.77 -27.32
C GLY A 21 -0.74 0.73 -27.05
N ALA A 22 -1.63 1.23 -26.19
CA ALA A 22 -1.64 2.62 -25.73
C ALA A 22 -0.93 2.81 -24.37
N ALA A 23 -0.41 1.74 -23.77
CA ALA A 23 0.30 1.80 -22.50
C ALA A 23 1.75 2.26 -22.71
N ALA A 24 2.23 3.12 -21.83
CA ALA A 24 3.65 3.46 -21.72
C ALA A 24 4.26 2.67 -20.57
N VAL A 25 5.00 1.61 -20.89
CA VAL A 25 5.68 0.80 -19.88
C VAL A 25 7.04 1.43 -19.55
N HIS A 26 7.23 1.80 -18.29
CA HIS A 26 8.51 2.29 -17.81
C HIS A 26 9.46 1.12 -17.55
N GLN A 27 10.61 1.12 -18.21
CA GLN A 27 11.61 0.07 -18.03
C GLN A 27 12.58 0.41 -16.90
N PHE A 28 12.89 -0.59 -16.07
CA PHE A 28 13.88 -0.42 -15.03
C PHE A 28 15.30 -0.44 -15.61
N THR A 29 16.09 0.57 -15.25
CA THR A 29 17.51 0.69 -15.64
C THR A 29 18.45 -0.09 -14.73
N GLY A 30 17.92 -0.66 -13.64
CA GLY A 30 18.70 -1.29 -12.58
C GLY A 30 19.50 -0.31 -11.73
N GLN A 31 19.29 0.99 -11.91
CA GLN A 31 19.82 2.02 -11.03
C GLN A 31 18.84 2.27 -9.88
N GLY A 32 19.36 2.51 -8.69
CA GLY A 32 18.55 2.74 -7.50
C GLY A 32 19.36 2.63 -6.22
N GLY A 33 18.70 2.74 -5.08
CA GLY A 33 19.31 2.56 -3.77
C GLY A 33 18.33 2.86 -2.65
N ALA A 34 18.83 2.82 -1.41
CA ALA A 34 18.07 3.26 -0.25
C ALA A 34 18.78 4.41 0.46
N THR A 35 17.98 5.24 1.13
CA THR A 35 18.43 6.41 1.88
C THR A 35 18.41 6.17 3.40
N TRP A 36 18.60 4.91 3.81
CA TRP A 36 18.53 4.52 5.21
C TRP A 36 19.67 5.14 6.02
N GLN A 37 19.38 5.44 7.29
CA GLN A 37 20.26 6.15 8.21
C GLN A 37 20.16 5.50 9.59
N ILE A 38 21.26 5.48 10.33
CA ILE A 38 21.28 5.06 11.75
C ILE A 38 21.66 6.28 12.59
N TYR A 39 20.78 6.65 13.52
CA TYR A 39 20.97 7.78 14.43
C TYR A 39 20.19 7.56 15.73
N LYS A 40 20.65 8.17 16.83
CA LYS A 40 19.96 8.19 18.12
C LYS A 40 19.39 9.59 18.37
N PRO A 41 18.07 9.77 18.53
CA PRO A 41 17.52 11.07 18.88
C PRO A 41 18.07 11.65 20.21
N PRO A 42 18.21 12.99 20.35
CA PRO A 42 17.99 13.99 19.31
C PRO A 42 19.25 14.22 18.47
N VAL A 43 19.20 13.88 17.18
CA VAL A 43 20.24 14.22 16.18
C VAL A 43 19.58 15.03 15.07
N PRO A 44 20.06 16.26 14.78
CA PRO A 44 19.58 17.08 13.67
C PRO A 44 19.65 16.33 12.34
N ARG A 45 18.74 16.64 11.41
CA ARG A 45 18.62 15.92 10.13
C ARG A 45 19.94 15.93 9.34
N GLU A 46 20.68 17.02 9.42
CA GLU A 46 21.93 17.29 8.72
C GLU A 46 23.09 16.44 9.27
N GLN A 47 22.96 15.95 10.50
CA GLN A 47 23.97 15.15 11.21
C GLN A 47 23.66 13.65 11.16
N LYS A 48 22.56 13.25 10.51
CA LYS A 48 22.20 11.84 10.34
C LYS A 48 23.14 11.17 9.36
N VAL A 49 23.84 10.15 9.83
CA VAL A 49 24.80 9.40 9.03
C VAL A 49 24.09 8.30 8.24
N PRO A 50 24.29 8.23 6.90
CA PRO A 50 23.68 7.20 6.07
C PRO A 50 24.31 5.83 6.28
N ILE A 51 23.52 4.79 6.03
CA ILE A 51 24.03 3.44 5.81
C ILE A 51 24.66 3.39 4.43
N GLY A 52 25.81 2.71 4.33
CA GLY A 52 26.42 2.30 3.07
C GLY A 52 25.60 1.22 2.41
N TRP A 53 24.43 1.56 1.89
CA TRP A 53 23.51 0.60 1.25
C TRP A 53 24.21 -0.22 0.17
N SER A 54 25.06 0.43 -0.64
CA SER A 54 25.86 -0.22 -1.68
C SER A 54 26.92 -1.20 -1.16
N THR A 55 27.17 -1.26 0.15
CA THR A 55 28.12 -2.21 0.75
C THR A 55 27.56 -3.63 0.88
N PHE A 56 26.23 -3.80 0.81
CA PHE A 56 25.60 -5.12 0.91
C PHE A 56 24.42 -5.33 -0.05
N ALA A 57 24.02 -4.30 -0.80
CA ALA A 57 22.92 -4.38 -1.75
C ALA A 57 23.30 -3.72 -3.08
N THR A 58 23.30 -4.51 -4.15
CA THR A 58 23.52 -4.02 -5.52
C THR A 58 22.17 -3.95 -6.25
N PRO A 59 21.68 -2.77 -6.63
CA PRO A 59 20.46 -2.65 -7.41
C PRO A 59 20.65 -3.30 -8.79
N ALA A 60 19.59 -3.91 -9.31
CA ALA A 60 19.61 -4.54 -10.62
C ALA A 60 18.22 -4.48 -11.28
N ALA A 61 18.21 -4.35 -12.59
CA ALA A 61 17.08 -4.75 -13.40
C ALA A 61 17.19 -6.26 -13.54
N LEU A 62 16.31 -7.00 -12.87
CA LEU A 62 16.24 -8.47 -13.01
C LEU A 62 15.72 -8.82 -14.41
N ASP A 63 14.91 -7.93 -14.97
CA ASP A 63 14.51 -7.85 -16.37
C ASP A 63 14.02 -6.41 -16.68
N ALA A 64 13.48 -6.18 -17.87
CA ALA A 64 13.02 -4.85 -18.31
C ALA A 64 11.94 -4.21 -17.41
N GLU A 65 11.16 -5.01 -16.68
CA GLU A 65 9.97 -4.60 -15.90
C GLU A 65 10.07 -4.99 -14.43
N THR A 66 11.19 -5.59 -14.00
CA THR A 66 11.40 -6.02 -12.62
C THR A 66 12.67 -5.41 -12.04
N PHE A 67 12.53 -4.56 -11.04
CA PHE A 67 13.64 -4.09 -10.21
C PHE A 67 13.89 -5.04 -9.02
N GLY A 68 15.15 -5.20 -8.65
CA GLY A 68 15.51 -5.95 -7.45
C GLY A 68 16.90 -5.60 -6.93
N TYR A 69 17.29 -6.31 -5.87
CA TYR A 69 18.63 -6.23 -5.30
C TYR A 69 19.33 -7.59 -5.38
N ARG A 70 20.63 -7.56 -5.66
CA ARG A 70 21.55 -8.66 -5.38
C ARG A 70 22.23 -8.39 -4.03
N TRP A 71 22.03 -9.30 -3.09
CA TRP A 71 22.52 -9.17 -1.72
C TRP A 71 23.91 -9.76 -1.56
N ASP A 72 24.78 -9.10 -0.78
CA ASP A 72 26.07 -9.65 -0.37
C ASP A 72 25.88 -10.68 0.74
N GLN A 73 26.14 -11.95 0.44
CA GLN A 73 25.94 -13.08 1.34
C GLN A 73 26.96 -13.13 2.49
N GLN A 74 28.01 -12.29 2.50
CA GLN A 74 28.95 -12.21 3.61
C GLN A 74 28.36 -11.46 4.81
N VAL A 75 27.44 -10.54 4.56
CA VAL A 75 26.85 -9.65 5.57
C VAL A 75 25.32 -9.69 5.58
N THR A 76 24.70 -10.42 4.68
CA THR A 76 23.27 -10.74 4.68
C THR A 76 23.06 -12.25 4.77
N SER A 77 21.92 -12.67 5.31
CA SER A 77 21.55 -14.09 5.38
C SER A 77 20.11 -14.30 4.92
N LYS A 78 19.78 -15.55 4.57
CA LYS A 78 18.38 -15.91 4.31
C LYS A 78 17.67 -16.05 5.65
N ALA A 79 16.59 -15.30 5.85
CA ALA A 79 15.67 -15.51 6.96
C ALA A 79 14.49 -16.35 6.47
N GLY A 80 14.16 -17.39 7.23
CA GLY A 80 12.91 -18.13 7.07
C GLY A 80 11.96 -17.72 8.19
N TRP A 81 10.98 -16.86 7.88
CA TRP A 81 9.82 -16.66 8.75
C TRP A 81 8.56 -16.83 7.88
N GLY A 82 7.83 -17.93 8.06
CA GLY A 82 6.59 -18.18 7.32
C GLY A 82 6.78 -18.58 5.84
N THR A 83 6.07 -17.88 4.93
CA THR A 83 5.66 -18.34 3.59
C THR A 83 6.58 -17.98 2.41
N GLY A 84 7.78 -17.43 2.64
CA GLY A 84 8.68 -17.06 1.54
C GLY A 84 10.14 -16.81 1.95
N PRO A 85 11.06 -16.74 0.96
CA PRO A 85 12.46 -16.46 1.22
C PRO A 85 12.64 -14.99 1.62
N LEU A 86 12.86 -14.71 2.90
CA LEU A 86 13.23 -13.38 3.37
C LEU A 86 14.75 -13.24 3.39
N VAL A 87 15.22 -11.99 3.37
CA VAL A 87 16.62 -11.66 3.56
C VAL A 87 16.75 -10.89 4.86
N GLN A 88 17.59 -11.39 5.76
CA GLN A 88 18.06 -10.66 6.92
C GLN A 88 19.17 -9.72 6.47
N LEU A 89 18.91 -8.43 6.64
CA LEU A 89 19.89 -7.37 6.38
C LEU A 89 20.99 -7.39 7.47
N PRO A 90 22.12 -6.70 7.26
CA PRO A 90 23.20 -6.70 8.23
C PRO A 90 22.74 -6.17 9.58
N GLU A 91 23.16 -6.84 10.65
CA GLU A 91 22.83 -6.50 12.03
C GLU A 91 23.89 -5.57 12.66
N TYR A 92 25.13 -5.64 12.15
CA TYR A 92 26.27 -4.89 12.67
C TYR A 92 26.79 -3.89 11.65
N TYR A 93 27.09 -2.69 12.15
CA TYR A 93 27.64 -1.60 11.35
C TYR A 93 28.80 -0.94 12.08
N ARG A 94 29.85 -0.58 11.33
CA ARG A 94 30.95 0.24 11.83
C ARG A 94 30.93 1.61 11.15
N MET A 95 31.29 2.65 11.89
CA MET A 95 31.50 3.96 11.30
C MET A 95 32.74 3.90 10.42
N GLY A 96 32.61 4.36 9.17
CA GLY A 96 33.72 4.52 8.24
C GLY A 96 33.50 5.71 7.33
N GLU A 97 34.37 5.87 6.34
CA GLU A 97 34.21 6.87 5.29
C GLU A 97 33.48 6.27 4.09
N GLY A 98 32.51 7.02 3.56
CA GLY A 98 31.79 6.71 2.33
C GLY A 98 32.36 7.48 1.13
N ARG A 99 31.58 7.54 0.04
CA ARG A 99 31.94 8.37 -1.13
C ARG A 99 32.14 9.82 -0.69
N ASN A 100 33.20 10.44 -1.20
CA ASN A 100 33.59 11.83 -0.94
C ASN A 100 34.06 12.11 0.50
N GLY A 101 34.53 11.08 1.23
CA GLY A 101 35.09 11.25 2.58
C GLY A 101 34.07 11.60 3.67
N ARG A 102 32.77 11.46 3.37
CA ARG A 102 31.70 11.69 4.36
C ARG A 102 31.52 10.45 5.25
N PRO A 103 31.16 10.61 6.53
CA PRO A 103 30.90 9.47 7.40
C PRO A 103 29.76 8.61 6.85
N GLN A 104 29.89 7.30 7.01
CA GLN A 104 28.94 6.30 6.57
C GLN A 104 28.99 5.05 7.46
N TRP A 105 27.84 4.49 7.79
CA TRP A 105 27.74 3.19 8.47
C TRP A 105 27.97 2.06 7.46
N GLN A 106 29.08 1.34 7.59
CA GLN A 106 29.43 0.20 6.73
C GLN A 106 28.98 -1.10 7.39
N ALA A 107 28.35 -2.00 6.64
CA ALA A 107 27.96 -3.31 7.14
C ALA A 107 29.19 -4.15 7.55
N VAL A 108 29.06 -4.92 8.62
CA VAL A 108 30.11 -5.79 9.16
C VAL A 108 29.53 -7.16 9.45
N SER A 109 30.29 -8.22 9.18
CA SER A 109 29.86 -9.57 9.51
C SER A 109 29.89 -9.80 11.03
N ALA A 110 29.02 -10.67 11.55
CA ALA A 110 28.99 -10.99 12.98
C ALA A 110 30.35 -11.50 13.52
N ALA A 111 31.14 -12.18 12.67
CA ALA A 111 32.45 -12.71 13.02
C ALA A 111 33.53 -11.63 13.23
N GLU A 112 33.34 -10.44 12.65
CA GLU A 112 34.27 -9.31 12.75
C GLU A 112 33.90 -8.33 13.87
N VAL A 113 32.79 -8.58 14.59
CA VAL A 113 32.38 -7.76 15.72
C VAL A 113 33.33 -8.00 16.89
N PRO A 114 34.06 -6.97 17.36
CA PRO A 114 35.01 -7.16 18.45
C PRO A 114 34.31 -7.59 19.74
N ALA A 115 34.84 -8.60 20.42
CA ALA A 115 34.23 -9.19 21.61
C ALA A 115 34.08 -8.16 22.74
N GLU A 116 35.00 -7.21 22.84
CA GLU A 116 34.98 -6.11 23.81
C GLU A 116 33.78 -5.17 23.66
N THR A 117 33.10 -5.18 22.51
CA THR A 117 31.88 -4.38 22.32
C THR A 117 30.67 -4.96 23.05
N GLY A 118 30.69 -6.26 23.37
CA GLY A 118 29.56 -6.99 23.95
C GLY A 118 28.32 -7.11 23.04
N LEU A 119 28.37 -6.59 21.80
CA LEU A 119 27.21 -6.49 20.91
C LEU A 119 26.65 -7.85 20.49
N ALA A 120 27.49 -8.88 20.40
CA ALA A 120 27.08 -10.24 20.04
C ALA A 120 26.13 -10.88 21.09
N GLY A 121 26.13 -10.38 22.33
CA GLY A 121 25.25 -10.86 23.40
C GLY A 121 23.96 -10.07 23.58
N VAL A 122 23.77 -8.98 22.83
CA VAL A 122 22.58 -8.11 22.97
C VAL A 122 21.38 -8.80 22.34
N GLN A 123 20.28 -8.90 23.10
CA GLN A 123 19.00 -9.36 22.60
C GLN A 123 18.00 -8.22 22.66
N PHE A 124 17.27 -8.01 21.56
CA PHE A 124 16.16 -7.06 21.50
C PHE A 124 14.87 -7.81 21.76
N GLU A 125 14.26 -7.58 22.92
CA GLU A 125 12.91 -8.06 23.15
C GLU A 125 11.94 -7.35 22.19
N ARG A 126 10.84 -8.04 21.86
CA ARG A 126 9.77 -7.43 21.09
C ARG A 126 9.25 -6.22 21.86
N ALA A 127 9.42 -5.03 21.29
CA ALA A 127 8.91 -3.81 21.88
C ALA A 127 7.40 -3.97 22.18
N GLN A 128 7.02 -3.75 23.43
CA GLN A 128 5.61 -3.66 23.80
C GLN A 128 5.04 -2.43 23.12
N ARG A 129 4.22 -2.64 22.10
CA ARG A 129 3.48 -1.54 21.49
C ARG A 129 2.28 -1.23 22.38
N PRO A 130 2.03 0.04 22.73
CA PRO A 130 0.79 0.39 23.39
C PRO A 130 -0.40 -0.05 22.52
N PRO A 131 -1.56 -0.36 23.13
CA PRO A 131 -2.79 -0.54 22.37
C PRO A 131 -2.99 0.64 21.44
N THR A 132 -3.24 0.36 20.17
CA THR A 132 -3.56 1.40 19.20
C THR A 132 -5.05 1.68 19.30
N GLU A 133 -5.42 2.95 19.42
CA GLU A 133 -6.82 3.35 19.37
C GLU A 133 -7.42 2.99 18.00
N PRO A 134 -8.72 2.65 17.94
CA PRO A 134 -9.37 2.40 16.66
C PRO A 134 -9.32 3.66 15.79
N TYR A 135 -9.09 3.47 14.49
CA TYR A 135 -9.44 4.49 13.53
C TYR A 135 -10.95 4.64 13.53
N VAL A 136 -11.43 5.87 13.69
CA VAL A 136 -12.85 6.21 13.73
C VAL A 136 -13.12 7.45 12.89
N THR A 137 -14.35 7.55 12.39
CA THR A 137 -14.84 8.74 11.69
C THR A 137 -15.70 9.60 12.60
N PRO A 138 -15.82 10.91 12.33
CA PRO A 138 -16.75 11.82 13.01
C PRO A 138 -18.15 11.23 13.24
N GLU A 139 -18.71 11.44 14.43
CA GLU A 139 -20.02 10.91 14.84
C GLU A 139 -21.10 11.99 14.90
N GLU A 140 -20.71 13.25 14.79
CA GLU A 140 -21.58 14.41 14.84
C GLU A 140 -22.70 14.29 13.80
N SER A 141 -23.93 14.58 14.23
CA SER A 141 -25.14 14.34 13.43
C SER A 141 -25.22 15.16 12.16
N ASP A 142 -24.52 16.30 12.11
CA ASP A 142 -24.43 17.20 10.96
C ASP A 142 -23.17 16.96 10.10
N SER A 143 -22.35 15.95 10.44
CA SER A 143 -21.16 15.61 9.67
C SER A 143 -21.50 14.99 8.31
N CYS A 144 -20.56 15.09 7.37
CA CYS A 144 -20.66 14.44 6.04
C CYS A 144 -20.76 12.90 6.11
N TRP A 145 -20.49 12.30 7.27
CA TRP A 145 -20.67 10.87 7.51
C TRP A 145 -22.13 10.51 7.82
N LYS A 146 -22.93 11.47 8.29
CA LYS A 146 -24.31 11.30 8.74
C LYS A 146 -25.35 11.99 7.83
N VAL A 147 -24.95 13.01 7.06
CA VAL A 147 -25.85 13.76 6.15
C VAL A 147 -25.28 13.83 4.74
N PRO A 148 -25.99 13.29 3.71
CA PRO A 148 -27.24 12.52 3.81
C PRO A 148 -27.04 11.14 4.49
N GLY A 149 -25.79 10.69 4.62
CA GLY A 149 -25.42 9.51 5.38
C GLY A 149 -25.51 8.20 4.59
N PRO A 150 -25.23 7.07 5.26
CA PRO A 150 -25.25 5.76 4.62
C PRO A 150 -26.67 5.30 4.33
N LYS A 151 -26.82 4.51 3.27
CA LYS A 151 -28.07 3.84 2.90
C LYS A 151 -28.31 2.56 3.73
N ALA A 152 -27.25 1.85 4.10
CA ALA A 152 -27.33 0.63 4.91
C ALA A 152 -26.07 0.42 5.77
N GLY A 153 -26.23 -0.30 6.87
CA GLY A 153 -25.18 -0.68 7.80
C GLY A 153 -25.57 -0.41 9.27
N PRO A 154 -24.65 -0.61 10.23
CA PRO A 154 -23.28 -1.08 10.03
C PRO A 154 -23.21 -2.54 9.54
N PHE A 155 -22.12 -2.83 8.84
CA PHE A 155 -21.64 -4.18 8.55
C PHE A 155 -20.22 -4.34 9.10
N GLN A 156 -19.78 -5.59 9.26
CA GLN A 156 -18.44 -5.90 9.74
C GLN A 156 -17.70 -6.84 8.79
N ALA A 157 -16.38 -6.65 8.70
CA ALA A 157 -15.43 -7.54 8.07
C ALA A 157 -14.28 -7.84 9.04
N PHE A 158 -13.64 -9.00 8.88
CA PHE A 158 -12.66 -9.55 9.81
C PHE A 158 -11.36 -9.93 9.06
N PRO A 159 -10.49 -8.95 8.74
CA PRO A 159 -9.23 -9.22 8.05
C PRO A 159 -8.28 -10.09 8.91
N GLY A 160 -7.33 -10.74 8.24
CA GLY A 160 -6.35 -11.63 8.86
C GLY A 160 -5.34 -10.96 9.79
N ASP A 161 -5.34 -9.63 9.89
CA ASP A 161 -4.54 -8.87 10.85
C ASP A 161 -5.15 -8.83 12.27
N GLY A 162 -6.33 -9.42 12.45
CA GLY A 162 -7.04 -9.48 13.72
C GLY A 162 -7.83 -8.22 14.05
N SER A 163 -7.90 -7.25 13.13
CA SER A 163 -8.78 -6.10 13.27
C SER A 163 -10.22 -6.44 12.89
N VAL A 164 -11.16 -5.60 13.35
CA VAL A 164 -12.54 -5.56 12.90
C VAL A 164 -12.74 -4.26 12.15
N VAL A 165 -13.21 -4.38 10.91
CA VAL A 165 -13.55 -3.26 10.04
C VAL A 165 -15.06 -3.07 10.05
N THR A 166 -15.54 -1.93 10.53
CA THR A 166 -16.95 -1.53 10.43
C THR A 166 -17.13 -0.63 9.23
N TYR A 167 -18.10 -0.96 8.38
CA TYR A 167 -18.38 -0.23 7.16
C TYR A 167 -19.88 -0.10 6.90
N TYR A 168 -20.24 0.85 6.04
CA TYR A 168 -21.61 1.12 5.63
C TYR A 168 -21.68 1.29 4.12
N TRP A 169 -22.86 1.10 3.53
CA TRP A 169 -23.09 1.32 2.11
C TRP A 169 -23.61 2.72 1.88
N TYR A 170 -22.88 3.52 1.11
CA TYR A 170 -23.25 4.87 0.71
C TYR A 170 -23.66 4.88 -0.76
N ARG A 171 -24.57 5.79 -1.11
CA ARG A 171 -24.72 6.17 -2.51
C ARG A 171 -23.40 6.78 -2.97
N PHE A 172 -22.92 6.43 -4.16
CA PHE A 172 -21.56 6.78 -4.61
C PHE A 172 -21.29 8.29 -4.52
N ALA A 173 -22.24 9.12 -4.97
CA ALA A 173 -22.15 10.58 -4.90
C ALA A 173 -22.25 11.18 -3.50
N ASP A 174 -22.77 10.42 -2.53
CA ASP A 174 -23.06 10.88 -1.18
C ASP A 174 -21.99 10.42 -0.17
N GLN A 175 -20.95 9.72 -0.64
CA GLN A 175 -19.84 9.35 0.22
C GLN A 175 -19.07 10.60 0.71
N PRO A 176 -18.46 10.56 1.90
CA PRO A 176 -17.78 11.72 2.49
C PRO A 176 -16.75 12.39 1.58
N ALA A 177 -16.01 11.60 0.79
CA ALA A 177 -15.02 12.13 -0.15
C ALA A 177 -15.64 13.02 -1.24
N LEU A 178 -16.80 12.65 -1.80
CA LEU A 178 -17.45 13.46 -2.85
C LEU A 178 -18.25 14.64 -2.29
N LEU A 179 -18.73 14.54 -1.04
CA LEU A 179 -19.31 15.69 -0.35
C LEU A 179 -18.28 16.80 -0.08
N ASN A 180 -17.00 16.45 0.05
CA ASN A 180 -15.90 17.39 0.31
C ASN A 180 -15.03 17.67 -0.92
N ALA A 181 -15.53 17.38 -2.13
CA ALA A 181 -14.76 17.53 -3.38
C ALA A 181 -15.05 18.84 -4.14
N ASP A 182 -15.68 19.84 -3.50
CA ASP A 182 -16.10 21.12 -4.10
C ASP A 182 -16.94 20.97 -5.39
N LEU A 183 -17.72 19.90 -5.45
CA LEU A 183 -18.63 19.63 -6.57
C LEU A 183 -19.98 20.29 -6.35
N SER A 184 -20.53 20.86 -7.42
CA SER A 184 -21.94 21.23 -7.45
C SER A 184 -22.84 20.00 -7.36
N GLU A 185 -24.11 20.21 -7.01
CA GLU A 185 -25.09 19.14 -6.95
C GLU A 185 -25.23 18.41 -8.30
N SER A 186 -25.30 19.15 -9.41
CA SER A 186 -25.42 18.56 -10.75
C SER A 186 -24.19 17.75 -11.14
N GLU A 187 -22.98 18.17 -10.75
CA GLU A 187 -21.75 17.40 -10.99
C GLU A 187 -21.73 16.10 -10.19
N ARG A 188 -22.18 16.13 -8.93
CA ARG A 188 -22.30 14.91 -8.11
C ARG A 188 -23.32 13.94 -8.69
N GLU A 189 -24.47 14.44 -9.15
CA GLU A 189 -25.49 13.62 -9.81
C GLU A 189 -24.97 13.00 -11.11
N GLU A 190 -24.18 13.75 -11.89
CA GLU A 190 -23.55 13.21 -13.09
C GLU A 190 -22.50 12.14 -12.77
N ILE A 191 -21.73 12.30 -11.68
CA ILE A 191 -20.81 11.27 -11.20
C ILE A 191 -21.58 10.02 -10.74
N GLN A 192 -22.69 10.19 -10.02
CA GLN A 192 -23.56 9.07 -9.65
C GLN A 192 -23.99 8.29 -10.89
N ARG A 193 -24.54 8.99 -11.89
CA ARG A 193 -25.02 8.36 -13.13
C ARG A 193 -23.92 7.56 -13.82
N ARG A 194 -22.70 8.10 -13.87
CA ARG A 194 -21.52 7.39 -14.42
C ARG A 194 -21.14 6.17 -13.60
N ALA A 195 -21.14 6.27 -12.27
CA ALA A 195 -20.87 5.13 -11.39
C ALA A 195 -21.90 4.01 -11.60
N GLU A 196 -23.18 4.35 -11.75
CA GLU A 196 -24.23 3.38 -12.06
C GLU A 196 -24.02 2.68 -13.40
N LEU A 197 -23.63 3.41 -14.45
CA LEU A 197 -23.27 2.82 -15.74
C LEU A 197 -22.10 1.84 -15.61
N LEU A 198 -21.07 2.21 -14.85
CA LEU A 198 -19.92 1.35 -14.59
C LEU A 198 -20.31 0.10 -13.81
N HIS A 199 -21.12 0.21 -12.75
CA HIS A 199 -21.53 -0.96 -11.97
C HIS A 199 -22.38 -1.95 -12.78
N ARG A 200 -23.16 -1.46 -13.75
CA ARG A 200 -23.99 -2.32 -14.63
C ARG A 200 -23.16 -3.07 -15.65
N GLU A 201 -22.23 -2.38 -16.30
CA GLU A 201 -21.55 -2.92 -17.48
C GLU A 201 -20.14 -3.43 -17.17
N TRP A 202 -19.43 -2.81 -16.22
CA TRP A 202 -18.06 -3.11 -15.86
C TRP A 202 -17.99 -3.89 -14.54
N THR A 203 -18.43 -5.14 -14.58
CA THR A 203 -18.44 -6.05 -13.42
C THR A 203 -17.05 -6.59 -13.09
N LYS A 204 -16.84 -7.03 -11.84
CA LYS A 204 -15.54 -7.54 -11.33
C LYS A 204 -15.05 -8.82 -12.01
N ASP A 205 -15.93 -9.58 -12.65
CA ASP A 205 -15.63 -10.88 -13.24
C ASP A 205 -15.15 -10.78 -14.71
N ARG A 206 -14.84 -9.57 -15.17
CA ARG A 206 -14.33 -9.29 -16.52
C ARG A 206 -12.82 -9.10 -16.50
N GLU A 207 -12.19 -9.34 -17.64
CA GLU A 207 -10.77 -9.09 -17.85
C GLU A 207 -10.53 -7.68 -18.42
N TYR A 208 -10.08 -6.77 -17.55
CA TYR A 208 -9.76 -5.38 -17.93
C TYR A 208 -8.31 -5.18 -18.35
N LEU A 209 -7.41 -5.98 -17.79
CA LEU A 209 -5.98 -5.97 -18.01
C LEU A 209 -5.54 -7.31 -18.61
N PRO A 210 -4.47 -7.34 -19.43
CA PRO A 210 -3.87 -8.60 -19.83
C PRO A 210 -3.35 -9.38 -18.60
N PRO A 211 -3.28 -10.72 -18.68
CA PRO A 211 -2.71 -11.52 -17.59
C PRO A 211 -1.25 -11.14 -17.33
N PRO A 212 -0.73 -11.37 -16.11
CA PRO A 212 0.66 -11.07 -15.80
C PRO A 212 1.59 -11.86 -16.73
N ALA A 213 2.61 -11.19 -17.27
CA ALA A 213 3.58 -11.84 -18.14
C ALA A 213 4.41 -12.91 -17.41
N ARG A 214 4.59 -12.76 -16.10
CA ARG A 214 5.40 -13.63 -15.21
C ARG A 214 4.82 -13.65 -13.80
N GLY A 215 5.08 -14.76 -13.08
CA GLY A 215 4.69 -14.92 -11.69
C GLY A 215 3.20 -15.16 -11.48
N SER A 216 2.77 -15.12 -10.22
CA SER A 216 1.37 -15.14 -9.81
C SER A 216 0.96 -13.76 -9.29
N LEU A 217 -0.32 -13.44 -9.36
CA LEU A 217 -0.87 -12.23 -8.74
C LEU A 217 -0.81 -12.34 -7.22
N ALA A 218 -0.70 -11.19 -6.55
CA ALA A 218 -0.94 -11.13 -5.12
C ALA A 218 -2.44 -11.21 -4.85
N ASP A 219 -2.82 -11.93 -3.81
CA ASP A 219 -4.20 -11.99 -3.34
C ASP A 219 -4.50 -10.82 -2.41
N ILE A 220 -5.72 -10.29 -2.54
CA ILE A 220 -6.32 -9.43 -1.53
C ILE A 220 -6.96 -10.34 -0.47
N ASP A 221 -6.86 -9.97 0.80
CA ASP A 221 -7.58 -10.68 1.86
C ASP A 221 -9.07 -10.79 1.49
N PRO A 222 -9.64 -12.00 1.35
CA PRO A 222 -11.03 -12.16 0.94
C PRO A 222 -12.03 -11.44 1.84
N ALA A 223 -11.70 -11.20 3.11
CA ALA A 223 -12.55 -10.43 4.03
C ALA A 223 -12.74 -8.97 3.57
N LEU A 224 -11.85 -8.44 2.72
CA LEU A 224 -11.92 -7.09 2.16
C LEU A 224 -12.77 -7.00 0.88
N ILE A 225 -13.22 -8.14 0.33
CA ILE A 225 -14.10 -8.19 -0.84
C ILE A 225 -15.53 -8.45 -0.35
N VAL A 226 -16.30 -7.38 -0.20
CA VAL A 226 -17.66 -7.42 0.35
C VAL A 226 -18.73 -7.49 -0.74
N THR A 227 -19.87 -8.11 -0.42
CA THR A 227 -21.01 -8.23 -1.34
C THR A 227 -22.04 -7.12 -1.06
N PRO A 228 -22.50 -6.39 -2.10
CA PRO A 228 -23.59 -5.43 -1.93
C PRO A 228 -24.87 -6.07 -1.37
N PRO A 229 -25.57 -5.42 -0.42
CA PRO A 229 -26.92 -5.80 -0.05
C PRO A 229 -27.87 -5.72 -1.25
N ALA A 230 -28.95 -6.50 -1.20
CA ALA A 230 -29.96 -6.51 -2.25
C ALA A 230 -30.50 -5.10 -2.53
N GLY A 231 -30.45 -4.68 -3.79
CA GLY A 231 -30.86 -3.36 -4.25
C GLY A 231 -29.80 -2.28 -4.15
N LEU A 232 -28.59 -2.59 -3.65
CA LEU A 232 -27.44 -1.69 -3.57
C LEU A 232 -26.29 -2.10 -4.50
N GLU A 233 -26.53 -3.00 -5.46
CA GLU A 233 -25.51 -3.48 -6.40
C GLU A 233 -25.02 -2.36 -7.34
N ILE A 234 -25.91 -1.43 -7.66
CA ILE A 234 -25.67 -0.37 -8.65
C ILE A 234 -25.69 1.00 -7.98
N GLY A 235 -24.60 1.77 -8.13
CA GLY A 235 -24.54 3.14 -7.63
C GLY A 235 -24.26 3.29 -6.14
N TYR A 236 -23.95 2.21 -5.43
CA TYR A 236 -23.59 2.23 -4.01
C TYR A 236 -22.23 1.58 -3.78
N VAL A 237 -21.51 2.07 -2.77
CA VAL A 237 -20.16 1.59 -2.41
C VAL A 237 -20.01 1.40 -0.90
N PRO A 238 -19.20 0.42 -0.47
CA PRO A 238 -18.88 0.25 0.93
C PRO A 238 -17.83 1.28 1.38
N ILE A 239 -18.08 1.96 2.49
CA ILE A 239 -17.18 2.95 3.10
C ILE A 239 -16.91 2.55 4.55
N VAL A 240 -15.63 2.41 4.90
CA VAL A 240 -15.17 2.08 6.25
C VAL A 240 -15.32 3.30 7.17
N THR A 241 -15.89 3.10 8.35
CA THR A 241 -16.07 4.15 9.38
C THR A 241 -15.34 3.85 10.68
N ARG A 242 -14.93 2.59 10.89
CA ARG A 242 -14.10 2.19 12.03
C ARG A 242 -13.18 1.03 11.66
N GLN A 243 -11.94 1.05 12.16
CA GLN A 243 -11.05 -0.11 12.18
C GLN A 243 -10.30 -0.17 13.49
N GLY A 244 -10.39 -1.29 14.21
CA GLY A 244 -9.65 -1.51 15.44
C GLY A 244 -9.81 -2.94 15.93
N VAL A 245 -9.32 -3.25 17.13
CA VAL A 245 -9.61 -4.55 17.75
C VAL A 245 -11.12 -4.75 17.93
N ALA A 246 -11.55 -6.01 17.98
CA ALA A 246 -12.91 -6.35 18.37
C ALA A 246 -13.20 -5.79 19.78
N GLU A 247 -14.40 -5.23 19.95
CA GLU A 247 -14.90 -4.77 21.25
C GLU A 247 -15.41 -5.94 22.10
#